data_AF-A0A402C3Q8-F1
#
_entry.id   AF-A0A402C3Q8-F1
#
_cell.length_a   1.000
_cell.length_b   1.000
_cell.length_c   1.000
_cell.angle_alpha   90.00
_cell.angle_beta   90.00
_cell.angle_gamma   90.00
#
_symmetry.space_group_name_H-M   'P 1'
#
loop_
_entity.id
_entity.type
_entity.pdbx_description
1 polymer ?
#
loop_
_entity_poly.entity_id
_entity_poly.type
_entity_poly.pdbx_seq_one_letter_code
_entity_poly.pdbx_strand_id
1 'polypeptide(L)'
;MTNPENSTGQYRSERDLDGDGIVDTTEIDLDGDGRVDSIEHDLNGDGLTDVQEDRAPGSETFDNVAFDANNDGIAELVQTDANENGVFDMVSVDADNDLSFEAMLYDTDGNDQVDAAVFDTDGDHSHDLRIEDHNGDGLPDVIMNDLI
;
A
#
# COMPACT_ATOMS: atom_id res chain seq x y z
N MET A 1 -2.02 -8.32 -47.83
CA MET A 1 -3.28 -7.75 -47.34
C MET A 1 -3.14 -7.63 -45.84
N THR A 2 -3.33 -6.42 -45.35
CA THR A 2 -3.02 -5.90 -44.01
C THR A 2 -3.89 -6.50 -42.91
N ASN A 3 -3.31 -6.74 -41.73
CA ASN A 3 -3.97 -6.39 -40.48
C ASN A 3 -2.92 -5.96 -39.44
N PRO A 4 -2.53 -4.67 -39.40
CA PRO A 4 -1.97 -4.06 -38.19
C PRO A 4 -3.12 -3.82 -37.18
N GLU A 5 -2.78 -3.61 -35.91
CA GLU A 5 -3.67 -3.29 -34.78
C GLU A 5 -4.32 -4.50 -34.04
N ASN A 6 -3.63 -5.05 -33.03
CA ASN A 6 -4.24 -5.36 -31.71
C ASN A 6 -3.18 -5.63 -30.60
N SER A 7 -2.27 -4.69 -30.34
CA SER A 7 -1.55 -4.66 -29.06
C SER A 7 -1.86 -3.33 -28.40
N THR A 8 -2.84 -3.30 -27.51
CA THR A 8 -3.07 -2.14 -26.65
C THR A 8 -1.98 -1.98 -25.58
N GLY A 9 -0.88 -2.74 -25.66
CA GLY A 9 0.23 -2.72 -24.71
C GLY A 9 -0.11 -3.43 -23.40
N GLN A 10 -1.29 -3.11 -22.86
CA GLN A 10 -1.83 -3.65 -21.62
C GLN A 10 -1.94 -5.17 -21.65
N TYR A 11 -1.60 -5.81 -20.54
CA TYR A 11 -1.79 -7.25 -20.34
C TYR A 11 -2.14 -7.59 -18.89
N ARG A 12 -2.69 -8.78 -18.71
CA ARG A 12 -2.92 -9.42 -17.42
C ARG A 12 -2.35 -10.83 -17.49
N SER A 13 -1.52 -11.20 -16.52
CA SER A 13 -0.86 -12.51 -16.46
C SER A 13 -1.10 -13.17 -15.12
N GLU A 14 -1.93 -14.21 -15.14
CA GLU A 14 -2.34 -14.98 -13.95
C GLU A 14 -1.44 -16.19 -13.74
N ARG A 15 -1.10 -16.48 -12.48
CA ARG A 15 -0.34 -17.66 -12.07
C ARG A 15 -1.04 -18.38 -10.91
N ASP A 16 -1.35 -19.64 -11.17
CA ASP A 16 -1.69 -20.67 -10.18
C ASP A 16 -0.37 -21.39 -9.84
N LEU A 17 0.15 -21.14 -8.64
CA LEU A 17 1.44 -21.58 -8.12
C LEU A 17 1.35 -22.93 -7.44
N ASP A 18 0.20 -23.28 -6.85
CA ASP A 18 0.02 -24.51 -6.09
C ASP A 18 -0.79 -25.61 -6.84
N GLY A 19 -1.46 -25.24 -7.93
CA GLY A 19 -2.17 -26.12 -8.84
C GLY A 19 -3.58 -26.50 -8.38
N ASP A 20 -4.19 -25.75 -7.45
CA ASP A 20 -5.54 -26.02 -6.94
C ASP A 20 -6.66 -25.49 -7.86
N GLY A 21 -6.30 -24.67 -8.85
CA GLY A 21 -7.22 -24.08 -9.82
C GLY A 21 -7.74 -22.68 -9.45
N ILE A 22 -7.25 -22.10 -8.35
CA ILE A 22 -7.41 -20.70 -7.96
C ILE A 22 -6.14 -19.94 -8.34
N VAL A 23 -6.26 -18.65 -8.67
CA VAL A 23 -5.11 -17.84 -9.09
C VAL A 23 -4.47 -17.24 -7.84
N ASP A 24 -3.19 -17.54 -7.60
CA ASP A 24 -2.44 -17.00 -6.47
C ASP A 24 -1.85 -15.60 -6.75
N THR A 25 -1.46 -15.34 -8.01
CA THR A 25 -0.80 -14.06 -8.36
C THR A 25 -1.24 -13.58 -9.74
N THR A 26 -1.51 -12.28 -9.87
CA THR A 26 -1.78 -11.62 -11.14
C THR A 26 -0.84 -10.43 -11.35
N GLU A 27 -0.12 -10.41 -12.46
CA GLU A 27 0.65 -9.24 -12.93
C GLU A 27 -0.16 -8.45 -13.97
N ILE A 28 -0.21 -7.12 -13.85
CA ILE A 28 -1.01 -6.24 -14.71
C ILE A 28 -0.15 -5.09 -15.26
N ASP A 29 -0.21 -4.90 -16.57
CA ASP A 29 0.28 -3.69 -17.27
C ASP A 29 -0.93 -2.83 -17.63
N LEU A 30 -1.08 -1.72 -16.92
CA LEU A 30 -2.22 -0.82 -16.98
C LEU A 30 -2.05 0.27 -18.03
N ASP A 31 -0.82 0.70 -18.33
CA ASP A 31 -0.58 1.80 -19.28
C ASP A 31 -0.11 1.34 -20.67
N GLY A 32 0.25 0.07 -20.79
CA GLY A 32 0.67 -0.60 -22.00
C GLY A 32 2.11 -0.32 -22.43
N ASP A 33 2.97 0.13 -21.52
CA ASP A 33 4.39 0.37 -21.78
C ASP A 33 5.24 -0.92 -21.82
N GLY A 34 4.63 -2.07 -21.47
CA GLY A 34 5.27 -3.38 -21.42
C GLY A 34 5.96 -3.69 -20.08
N ARG A 35 5.78 -2.86 -19.06
CA ARG A 35 6.19 -3.12 -17.68
C ARG A 35 4.96 -3.45 -16.82
N VAL A 36 5.20 -4.12 -15.71
CA VAL A 36 4.14 -4.37 -14.72
C VAL A 36 3.91 -3.09 -13.93
N ASP A 37 2.65 -2.71 -13.80
CA ASP A 37 2.18 -1.58 -12.99
C ASP A 37 1.57 -2.05 -11.67
N SER A 38 0.98 -3.24 -11.65
CA SER A 38 0.33 -3.79 -10.47
C SER A 38 0.51 -5.30 -10.34
N ILE A 39 0.67 -5.78 -9.12
CA ILE A 39 0.70 -7.21 -8.77
C ILE A 39 -0.34 -7.46 -7.68
N GLU A 40 -1.28 -8.37 -7.95
CA GLU A 40 -2.29 -8.83 -7.01
C GLU A 40 -1.91 -10.21 -6.48
N HIS A 41 -2.07 -10.45 -5.17
CA HIS A 41 -1.84 -11.76 -4.53
C HIS A 41 -3.09 -12.23 -3.78
N ASP A 42 -3.49 -13.48 -4.00
CA ASP A 42 -4.42 -14.23 -3.16
C ASP A 42 -3.59 -15.15 -2.26
N LEU A 43 -3.51 -14.81 -0.98
CA LEU A 43 -2.70 -15.54 0.00
C LEU A 43 -3.49 -16.66 0.68
N ASN A 44 -4.82 -16.58 0.67
CA ASN A 44 -5.70 -17.44 1.43
C ASN A 44 -6.45 -18.48 0.55
N GLY A 45 -6.43 -18.31 -0.76
CA GLY A 45 -6.99 -19.20 -1.77
C GLY A 45 -8.52 -19.09 -1.87
N ASP A 46 -9.11 -17.92 -1.63
CA ASP A 46 -10.55 -17.70 -1.78
C ASP A 46 -10.93 -17.08 -3.15
N GLY A 47 -9.94 -16.76 -3.97
CA GLY A 47 -10.06 -16.15 -5.28
C GLY A 47 -10.23 -14.63 -5.25
N LEU A 48 -10.00 -13.99 -4.11
CA LEU A 48 -9.98 -12.54 -3.94
C LEU A 48 -8.56 -12.05 -3.63
N THR A 49 -8.27 -10.80 -3.99
CA THR A 49 -6.96 -10.21 -3.76
C THR A 49 -6.82 -9.83 -2.29
N ASP A 50 -5.84 -10.41 -1.59
CA ASP A 50 -5.49 -10.04 -0.22
C ASP A 50 -4.43 -8.92 -0.20
N VAL A 51 -3.52 -8.90 -1.20
CA VAL A 51 -2.42 -7.92 -1.28
C VAL A 51 -2.31 -7.35 -2.69
N GLN A 52 -2.16 -6.04 -2.79
CA GLN A 52 -1.87 -5.36 -4.04
C GLN A 52 -0.57 -4.55 -3.92
N GLU A 53 0.38 -4.80 -4.82
CA GLU A 53 1.58 -3.98 -4.99
C GLU A 53 1.42 -3.13 -6.24
N ASP A 54 1.54 -1.82 -6.12
CA ASP A 54 1.44 -0.88 -7.23
C ASP A 54 2.76 -0.12 -7.44
N ARG A 55 3.02 0.18 -8.70
CA ARG A 55 4.12 1.04 -9.15
C ARG A 55 3.53 2.36 -9.62
N ALA A 56 3.82 3.45 -8.92
CA ALA A 56 3.31 4.75 -9.30
C ALA A 56 3.84 5.17 -10.68
N PRO A 57 3.08 6.01 -11.43
CA PRO A 57 3.51 6.48 -12.73
C PRO A 57 4.88 7.16 -12.69
N GLY A 58 5.85 6.58 -13.39
CA GLY A 58 7.22 7.09 -13.47
C GLY A 58 8.19 6.55 -12.42
N SER A 59 7.70 5.80 -11.43
CA SER A 59 8.55 5.08 -10.46
C SER A 59 9.36 3.99 -11.17
N GLU A 60 10.54 3.63 -10.68
CA GLU A 60 11.32 2.48 -11.18
C GLU A 60 11.02 1.19 -10.39
N THR A 61 10.43 1.31 -9.20
CA THR A 61 10.12 0.20 -8.29
C THR A 61 8.62 0.11 -7.97
N PHE A 62 8.20 -0.97 -7.31
CA PHE A 62 6.92 -0.95 -6.60
C PHE A 62 7.11 -0.09 -5.37
N ASP A 63 6.23 0.89 -5.20
CA ASP A 63 6.34 1.94 -4.18
C ASP A 63 5.07 2.06 -3.34
N ASN A 64 4.05 1.25 -3.63
CA ASN A 64 2.82 1.19 -2.85
C ASN A 64 2.42 -0.27 -2.60
N VAL A 65 2.03 -0.59 -1.38
CA VAL A 65 1.50 -1.90 -0.99
C VAL A 65 0.23 -1.71 -0.20
N ALA A 66 -0.86 -2.36 -0.61
CA ALA A 66 -2.14 -2.37 0.07
C ALA A 66 -2.49 -3.79 0.54
N PHE A 67 -3.06 -3.92 1.73
CA PHE A 67 -3.55 -5.17 2.30
C PHE A 67 -5.05 -5.06 2.55
N ASP A 68 -5.84 -5.91 1.88
CA ASP A 68 -7.28 -6.10 2.11
C ASP A 68 -7.44 -7.48 2.75
N ALA A 69 -7.48 -7.52 4.08
CA ALA A 69 -7.50 -8.75 4.86
C ALA A 69 -8.87 -9.44 4.86
N ASN A 70 -9.92 -8.67 4.58
CA ASN A 70 -11.30 -9.10 4.77
C ASN A 70 -12.05 -9.28 3.44
N ASN A 71 -11.43 -8.87 2.34
CA ASN A 71 -11.87 -8.95 0.95
C ASN A 71 -13.16 -8.16 0.67
N ASP A 72 -13.30 -6.99 1.27
CA ASP A 72 -14.42 -6.05 1.05
C ASP A 72 -14.12 -4.95 0.02
N GLY A 73 -12.87 -4.89 -0.47
CA GLY A 73 -12.38 -3.92 -1.45
C GLY A 73 -11.85 -2.63 -0.84
N ILE A 74 -11.72 -2.56 0.48
CA ILE A 74 -11.08 -1.48 1.22
C ILE A 74 -9.85 -2.06 1.92
N ALA A 75 -8.69 -1.45 1.68
CA ALA A 75 -7.46 -1.91 2.31
C ALA A 75 -7.36 -1.44 3.77
N GLU A 76 -7.19 -2.37 4.71
CA GLU A 76 -6.90 -2.07 6.11
C GLU A 76 -5.51 -1.46 6.32
N LEU A 77 -4.57 -1.71 5.42
CA LEU A 77 -3.20 -1.23 5.53
C LEU A 77 -2.71 -0.75 4.17
N VAL A 78 -2.12 0.45 4.13
CA VAL A 78 -1.42 0.96 2.95
C VAL A 78 -0.01 1.39 3.36
N GLN A 79 1.00 0.97 2.61
CA GLN A 79 2.39 1.36 2.79
C GLN A 79 2.91 2.05 1.53
N THR A 80 3.71 3.10 1.67
CA THR A 80 4.27 3.85 0.55
C THR A 80 5.75 4.12 0.74
N ASP A 81 6.58 3.80 -0.27
CA ASP A 81 8.01 4.11 -0.41
C ASP A 81 8.14 5.17 -1.52
N ALA A 82 7.78 6.40 -1.18
CA ALA A 82 7.72 7.52 -2.11
C ALA A 82 9.09 7.94 -2.65
N ASN A 83 10.17 7.59 -1.95
CA ASN A 83 11.53 7.93 -2.33
C ASN A 83 12.28 6.80 -3.07
N GLU A 84 11.66 5.62 -3.20
CA GLU A 84 12.13 4.42 -3.91
C GLU A 84 13.45 3.85 -3.36
N ASN A 85 13.65 3.89 -2.03
CA ASN A 85 14.87 3.38 -1.40
C ASN A 85 14.75 1.98 -0.79
N GLY A 86 13.55 1.39 -0.83
CA GLY A 86 13.23 0.07 -0.28
C GLY A 86 12.79 0.09 1.18
N VAL A 87 12.56 1.27 1.77
CA VAL A 87 11.99 1.48 3.10
C VAL A 87 10.76 2.36 2.97
N PHE A 88 9.65 1.95 3.59
CA PHE A 88 8.41 2.70 3.51
C PHE A 88 8.51 4.02 4.28
N ASP A 89 8.25 5.13 3.58
CA ASP A 89 8.12 6.48 4.14
C ASP A 89 6.83 6.64 4.94
N MET A 90 5.78 5.91 4.57
CA MET A 90 4.45 6.03 5.18
C MET A 90 3.79 4.67 5.37
N VAL A 91 3.10 4.51 6.49
CA VAL A 91 2.17 3.39 6.74
C VAL A 91 0.87 3.94 7.29
N SER A 92 -0.25 3.61 6.66
CA SER A 92 -1.60 4.02 7.06
C SER A 92 -2.44 2.79 7.42
N VAL A 93 -3.23 2.88 8.48
CA VAL A 93 -4.07 1.79 8.99
C VAL A 93 -5.52 2.26 9.09
N ASP A 94 -6.42 1.57 8.39
CA ASP A 94 -7.87 1.65 8.54
C ASP A 94 -8.29 0.37 9.28
N ALA A 95 -8.53 0.49 10.59
CA ALA A 95 -8.75 -0.62 11.49
C ALA A 95 -10.23 -1.01 11.60
N ASP A 96 -11.14 -0.12 11.23
CA ASP A 96 -12.59 -0.35 11.30
C ASP A 96 -13.32 -0.32 9.95
N ASN A 97 -12.58 -0.12 8.86
CA ASN A 97 -12.98 -0.20 7.46
C ASN A 97 -14.04 0.82 7.08
N ASP A 98 -13.83 2.06 7.53
CA ASP A 98 -14.74 3.16 7.26
C ASP A 98 -14.22 4.20 6.26
N LEU A 99 -13.04 3.92 5.66
CA LEU A 99 -12.31 4.77 4.71
C LEU A 99 -11.57 5.94 5.36
N SER A 100 -11.42 5.90 6.68
CA SER A 100 -10.58 6.80 7.46
C SER A 100 -9.43 6.00 8.04
N PHE A 101 -8.25 6.62 8.14
CA PHE A 101 -7.10 5.94 8.74
C PHE A 101 -7.00 6.30 10.22
N GLU A 102 -7.17 5.33 11.11
CA GLU A 102 -7.04 5.53 12.57
C GLU A 102 -5.60 5.73 12.99
N ALA A 103 -4.64 5.25 12.21
CA ALA A 103 -3.23 5.46 12.48
C ALA A 103 -2.44 5.72 11.20
N MET A 104 -1.49 6.66 11.28
CA MET A 104 -0.47 6.82 10.26
C MET A 104 0.92 6.98 10.89
N LEU A 105 1.92 6.37 10.26
CA LEU A 105 3.33 6.40 10.63
C LEU A 105 4.10 7.04 9.48
N TYR A 106 5.06 7.92 9.78
CA TYR A 106 5.86 8.63 8.79
C TYR A 106 7.34 8.65 9.13
N ASP A 107 8.18 8.61 8.11
CA ASP A 107 9.53 9.14 8.14
C ASP A 107 9.50 10.59 7.59
N THR A 108 9.63 11.58 8.47
CA THR A 108 9.55 13.00 8.09
C THR A 108 10.87 13.60 7.66
N ASP A 109 12.00 12.97 7.97
CA ASP A 109 13.34 13.48 7.67
C ASP A 109 14.09 12.68 6.59
N GLY A 110 13.53 11.56 6.14
CA GLY A 110 14.02 10.70 5.07
C GLY A 110 15.27 9.92 5.47
N ASN A 111 15.35 9.49 6.74
CA ASN A 111 16.48 8.74 7.28
C ASN A 111 16.27 7.23 7.36
N ASP A 112 15.16 6.74 6.80
CA ASP A 112 14.73 5.34 6.75
C ASP A 112 14.25 4.81 8.11
N GLN A 113 13.87 5.70 9.02
CA GLN A 113 13.25 5.37 10.28
C GLN A 113 12.03 6.23 10.50
N VAL A 114 10.93 5.57 10.84
CA VAL A 114 9.71 6.25 11.26
C VAL A 114 10.01 7.12 12.48
N ASP A 115 9.75 8.42 12.36
CA ASP A 115 10.00 9.43 13.38
C ASP A 115 8.71 10.13 13.84
N ALA A 116 7.57 9.82 13.20
CA ALA A 116 6.28 10.37 13.57
C ALA A 116 5.15 9.33 13.48
N ALA A 117 4.20 9.43 14.41
CA ALA A 117 2.95 8.67 14.39
C ALA A 117 1.78 9.58 14.74
N VAL A 118 0.65 9.42 14.05
CA VAL A 118 -0.61 10.10 14.37
C VAL A 118 -1.73 9.09 14.54
N PHE A 119 -2.68 9.39 15.41
CA PHE A 119 -3.82 8.54 15.71
C PHE A 119 -5.11 9.34 15.82
N ASP A 120 -6.21 8.78 15.34
CA ASP A 120 -7.57 9.19 15.68
C ASP A 120 -8.02 8.31 16.86
N THR A 121 -8.07 8.88 18.06
CA THR A 121 -8.37 8.12 19.27
C THR A 121 -9.83 8.20 19.72
N ASP A 122 -10.63 9.05 19.10
CA ASP A 122 -12.04 9.25 19.45
C ASP A 122 -13.03 8.91 18.32
N GLY A 123 -12.53 8.58 17.13
CA GLY A 123 -13.27 8.08 15.98
C GLY A 123 -14.07 9.18 15.28
N ASP A 124 -13.55 10.41 15.28
CA ASP A 124 -14.17 11.55 14.61
C ASP A 124 -13.64 11.81 13.19
N HIS A 125 -12.76 10.92 12.70
CA HIS A 125 -12.06 10.96 11.43
C HIS A 125 -10.98 12.05 11.34
N SER A 126 -10.53 12.56 12.48
CA SER A 126 -9.42 13.51 12.60
C SER A 126 -8.37 12.98 13.58
N HIS A 127 -7.09 13.01 13.20
CA HIS A 127 -6.03 12.61 14.14
C HIS A 127 -5.90 13.62 15.29
N ASP A 128 -6.15 13.16 16.50
CA ASP A 128 -6.13 13.94 17.73
C ASP A 128 -4.89 13.66 18.58
N LEU A 129 -4.12 12.62 18.27
CA LEU A 129 -2.87 12.26 18.95
C LEU A 129 -1.71 12.25 17.96
N ARG A 130 -0.60 12.90 18.30
CA ARG A 130 0.65 12.88 17.55
C ARG A 130 1.84 12.58 18.45
N ILE A 131 2.71 11.69 17.98
CA ILE A 131 3.94 11.25 18.64
C ILE A 131 5.11 11.51 17.68
N GLU A 132 6.24 12.01 18.20
CA GLU A 132 7.47 12.21 17.44
C GLU A 132 8.69 11.66 18.20
N ASP A 133 9.63 11.07 17.47
CA ASP A 133 10.98 10.71 17.91
C ASP A 133 12.01 11.45 17.03
N HIS A 134 12.52 12.59 17.49
CA HIS A 134 13.43 13.40 16.69
C HIS A 134 14.88 12.91 16.74
N ASN A 135 15.19 11.99 17.65
CA ASN A 135 16.56 11.56 17.91
C ASN A 135 16.83 10.12 17.45
N GLY A 136 15.78 9.38 17.07
CA GLY A 136 15.85 8.05 16.48
C GLY A 136 16.24 6.96 17.48
N ASP A 137 15.96 7.14 18.78
CA ASP A 137 16.22 6.12 19.80
C ASP A 137 15.04 5.15 20.02
N GLY A 138 13.96 5.34 19.27
CA GLY A 138 12.72 4.58 19.36
C GLY A 138 11.85 4.98 20.54
N LEU A 139 12.18 6.06 21.24
CA LEU A 139 11.36 6.63 22.31
C LEU A 139 10.78 7.98 21.89
N PRO A 140 9.50 8.26 22.23
CA PRO A 140 8.92 9.57 21.98
C PRO A 140 9.68 10.72 22.65
N ASP A 141 10.08 11.70 21.85
CA ASP A 141 10.55 13.01 22.28
C ASP A 141 9.37 13.96 22.53
N VAL A 142 8.32 13.86 21.69
CA VAL A 142 7.15 14.73 21.75
C VAL A 142 5.88 13.92 21.69
N ILE A 143 4.90 14.31 22.52
CA ILE A 143 3.53 13.80 22.48
C ILE A 143 2.60 15.01 22.52
N MET A 144 1.75 15.15 21.50
CA MET A 144 0.74 16.18 21.37
C MET A 144 -0.64 15.52 21.32
N ASN A 145 -1.61 16.06 22.05
CA ASN A 145 -3.00 15.64 21.96
C ASN A 145 -3.87 16.89 21.82
N ASP A 146 -4.73 16.89 20.81
CA ASP A 146 -5.73 17.91 20.54
C ASP A 146 -7.10 17.25 20.39
N LEU A 147 -7.67 16.77 21.51
CA LEU A 147 -9.07 16.35 21.62
C LEU A 147 -9.98 17.55 21.27
N ILE A 148 -10.61 17.56 20.10
CA ILE A 148 -11.57 18.60 19.68
C ILE A 148 -13.01 18.10 19.83
#